data_AF-A0A126NZG5-F1
#
_entry.id   AF-A0A126NZG5-F1
#
_cell.length_a   1.000
_cell.length_b   1.000
_cell.length_c   1.000
_cell.angle_alpha   90.00
_cell.angle_beta   90.00
_cell.angle_gamma   90.00
#
_symmetry.space_group_name_H-M   'P 1'
#
loop_
_entity.id
_entity.type
_entity.pdbx_description
1 polymer ?
#
loop_
_entity_poly.entity_id
_entity_poly.type
_entity_poly.pdbx_seq_one_letter_code
_entity_poly.pdbx_strand_id
1 'polypeptide(L)'
;MGSMTPASTTPASTTPASATPSFLQRAAAKDMAKDAGPGEAGGLVQAPGRRFVLEATGLEARAGFSLRDGALSNDSRIAAHARLPLDTLGRDGLLDTAGELPLAIRPLPEGGAAGRILLVLAHGGQEPDFHATLWLPPEVFAVLTRDLHAGRAGRLTVSATTSLWLDAAERDAPASRAVAWKLGRDDERGTAPARGLVERIEWSAAPPAPAPIAPPAPEDPEETVAEAVGRLNWSLKQIVLVLIFLMIIAALK
;
A
#
# COMPACT_ATOMS: atom_id res chain seq x y z
N MET A 1 33.98 29.04 41.48
CA MET A 1 33.76 27.67 40.97
C MET A 1 32.31 27.32 41.25
N GLY A 2 31.47 27.29 40.22
CA GLY A 2 30.05 26.96 40.32
C GLY A 2 29.60 26.44 38.96
N SER A 3 29.69 25.13 38.79
CA SER A 3 29.35 24.40 37.57
C SER A 3 27.83 24.33 37.41
N MET A 4 27.30 25.01 36.39
CA MET A 4 25.92 24.84 35.93
C MET A 4 25.85 23.67 34.95
N THR A 5 25.15 22.62 35.35
CA THR A 5 24.74 21.48 34.52
C THR A 5 23.57 21.89 33.62
N PRO A 6 23.56 21.54 32.32
CA PRO A 6 22.40 21.78 31.46
C PRO A 6 21.34 20.68 31.63
N ALA A 7 20.07 21.12 31.65
CA ALA A 7 18.89 20.28 31.74
C ALA A 7 18.72 19.40 30.49
N SER A 8 18.44 18.12 30.71
CA SER A 8 18.07 17.16 29.67
C SER A 8 16.64 17.43 29.18
N THR A 9 16.49 17.74 27.90
CA THR A 9 15.21 17.83 27.22
C THR A 9 14.69 16.43 26.89
N THR A 10 13.56 16.06 27.48
CA THR A 10 12.80 14.84 27.18
C THR A 10 12.14 14.94 25.79
N PRO A 11 12.18 13.91 24.93
CA PRO A 11 11.44 13.92 23.68
C PRO A 11 9.95 13.71 23.92
N ALA A 12 9.14 14.56 23.29
CA ALA A 12 7.69 14.49 23.30
C ALA A 12 7.18 13.15 22.71
N SER A 13 6.33 12.46 23.46
CA SER A 13 5.60 11.30 22.99
C SER A 13 4.59 11.71 21.92
N THR A 14 4.95 11.52 20.65
CA THR A 14 4.01 11.68 19.53
C THR A 14 2.96 10.59 19.62
N THR A 15 1.75 10.97 20.02
CA THR A 15 0.58 10.08 20.02
C THR A 15 0.22 9.75 18.57
N PRO A 16 0.10 8.47 18.18
CA PRO A 16 -0.32 8.10 16.83
C PRO A 16 -1.72 8.65 16.54
N ALA A 17 -1.93 9.13 15.31
CA ALA A 17 -3.26 9.55 14.87
C ALA A 17 -4.07 8.29 14.53
N SER A 18 -5.06 7.99 15.37
CA SER A 18 -6.00 6.88 15.16
C SER A 18 -7.35 7.44 14.77
N ALA A 19 -7.89 7.01 13.64
CA ALA A 19 -9.30 7.20 13.32
C ALA A 19 -10.03 5.90 13.63
N THR A 20 -10.72 5.86 14.77
CA THR A 20 -11.67 4.78 15.07
C THR A 20 -13.04 5.23 14.58
N PRO A 21 -13.63 4.58 13.55
CA PRO A 21 -15.03 4.80 13.23
C PRO A 21 -15.86 4.29 14.42
N SER A 22 -16.37 5.23 15.22
CA SER A 22 -17.37 4.93 16.24
C SER A 22 -18.72 4.77 15.53
N PHE A 23 -19.55 3.83 16.01
CA PHE A 23 -20.92 3.51 15.56
C PHE A 23 -21.08 2.53 14.38
N LEU A 24 -21.26 1.23 14.71
CA LEU A 24 -22.48 0.41 14.46
C LEU A 24 -22.15 -1.10 14.54
N GLN A 25 -22.27 -1.66 15.74
CA GLN A 25 -22.01 -3.08 16.03
C GLN A 25 -23.24 -4.00 15.83
N ARG A 26 -24.24 -3.62 15.02
CA ARG A 26 -25.47 -4.44 14.81
C ARG A 26 -26.18 -4.09 13.50
N ALA A 27 -25.63 -4.51 12.35
CA ALA A 27 -26.42 -4.58 11.10
C ALA A 27 -25.76 -5.41 9.99
N ALA A 28 -24.43 -5.54 9.95
CA ALA A 28 -23.71 -6.08 8.78
C ALA A 28 -23.81 -7.62 8.61
N ALA A 29 -24.31 -8.36 9.58
CA ALA A 29 -24.34 -9.83 9.51
C ALA A 29 -25.43 -10.39 8.58
N LYS A 30 -26.43 -9.58 8.18
CA LYS A 30 -27.60 -10.11 7.47
C LYS A 30 -27.48 -10.09 5.94
N ASP A 31 -26.69 -9.19 5.38
CA ASP A 31 -26.57 -9.05 3.91
C ASP A 31 -25.41 -9.86 3.31
N MET A 32 -24.42 -10.30 4.11
CA MET A 32 -23.32 -11.14 3.62
C MET A 32 -23.64 -12.64 3.60
N ALA A 33 -24.78 -13.06 4.16
CA ALA A 33 -25.15 -14.47 4.27
C ALA A 33 -25.81 -15.04 2.99
N LYS A 34 -26.03 -14.23 1.94
CA LYS A 34 -26.81 -14.64 0.76
C LYS A 34 -26.02 -15.39 -0.31
N ASP A 35 -24.68 -15.35 -0.28
CA ASP A 35 -23.83 -15.96 -1.31
C ASP A 35 -23.15 -17.27 -0.86
N ALA A 36 -23.67 -17.92 0.20
CA ALA A 36 -23.17 -19.23 0.65
C ALA A 36 -23.69 -20.36 -0.26
N GLY A 37 -23.01 -20.60 -1.39
CA GLY A 37 -23.18 -21.81 -2.18
C GLY A 37 -22.69 -23.07 -1.44
N PRO A 38 -23.25 -24.26 -1.71
CA PRO A 38 -22.87 -25.50 -1.04
C PRO A 38 -21.45 -25.92 -1.45
N GLY A 39 -20.57 -26.02 -0.46
CA GLY A 39 -19.21 -26.51 -0.64
C GLY A 39 -19.18 -28.02 -0.82
N GLU A 40 -18.43 -28.49 -1.82
CA GLU A 40 -17.89 -29.85 -1.84
C GLU A 40 -16.60 -29.90 -2.67
N ALA A 41 -15.64 -30.69 -2.17
CA ALA A 41 -14.25 -30.89 -2.60
C ALA A 41 -13.25 -29.75 -2.30
N GLY A 42 -12.86 -29.64 -1.02
CA GLY A 42 -11.80 -28.76 -0.51
C GLY A 42 -12.39 -27.74 0.46
N GLY A 43 -12.51 -28.13 1.73
CA GLY A 43 -13.31 -27.44 2.76
C GLY A 43 -12.90 -26.00 3.01
N LEU A 44 -13.28 -25.07 2.13
CA LEU A 44 -13.11 -23.65 2.32
C LEU A 44 -14.31 -23.07 3.06
N VAL A 45 -14.05 -22.15 3.97
CA VAL A 45 -15.06 -21.51 4.80
C VAL A 45 -14.72 -20.04 5.00
N GLN A 46 -15.74 -19.19 5.00
CA GLN A 46 -15.59 -17.80 5.42
C GLN A 46 -15.54 -17.71 6.95
N ALA A 47 -14.58 -16.96 7.46
CA ALA A 47 -14.38 -16.76 8.90
C ALA A 47 -14.56 -15.27 9.27
N PRO A 48 -15.80 -14.74 9.29
CA PRO A 48 -16.05 -13.32 9.59
C PRO A 48 -15.62 -12.91 11.00
N GLY A 49 -15.42 -13.87 11.92
CA GLY A 49 -14.89 -13.63 13.26
C GLY A 49 -13.38 -13.40 13.31
N ARG A 50 -12.65 -13.69 12.23
CA ARG A 50 -11.21 -13.48 12.15
C ARG A 50 -10.91 -12.19 11.39
N ARG A 51 -9.94 -11.43 11.91
CA ARG A 51 -9.55 -10.13 11.35
C ARG A 51 -8.47 -10.31 10.29
N PHE A 52 -8.69 -9.68 9.14
CA PHE A 52 -7.65 -9.48 8.15
C PHE A 52 -6.85 -8.23 8.53
N VAL A 53 -5.52 -8.34 8.58
CA VAL A 53 -4.62 -7.23 8.93
C VAL A 53 -3.69 -6.93 7.76
N LEU A 54 -3.63 -5.66 7.39
CA LEU A 54 -2.76 -5.16 6.33
C LEU A 54 -1.88 -4.04 6.89
N GLU A 55 -0.57 -4.14 6.70
CA GLU A 55 0.37 -3.05 6.98
C GLU A 55 0.84 -2.46 5.67
N ALA A 56 0.83 -1.14 5.52
CA ALA A 56 1.33 -0.46 4.34
C ALA A 56 2.43 0.55 4.69
N THR A 57 3.43 0.62 3.81
CA THR A 57 4.59 1.51 3.88
C THR A 57 4.83 2.17 2.53
N GLY A 58 5.73 3.15 2.48
CA GLY A 58 6.04 3.87 1.24
C GLY A 58 4.83 4.61 0.68
N LEU A 59 4.04 5.24 1.56
CA LEU A 59 2.88 6.03 1.16
C LEU A 59 3.33 7.22 0.31
N GLU A 60 2.72 7.36 -0.87
CA GLU A 60 3.03 8.42 -1.83
C GLU A 60 1.73 9.01 -2.39
N ALA A 61 1.51 10.31 -2.19
CA ALA A 61 0.38 11.01 -2.79
C ALA A 61 0.61 11.18 -4.29
N ARG A 62 -0.28 10.61 -5.11
CA ARG A 62 -0.28 10.73 -6.56
C ARG A 62 -1.49 11.53 -7.02
N ALA A 63 -1.22 12.72 -7.56
CA ALA A 63 -2.24 13.50 -8.23
C ALA A 63 -2.47 12.95 -9.64
N GLY A 64 -3.72 12.96 -10.09
CA GLY A 64 -4.08 12.49 -11.42
C GLY A 64 -5.51 12.89 -11.78
N PHE A 65 -5.78 12.92 -13.07
CA PHE A 65 -7.12 13.05 -13.60
C PHE A 65 -7.36 11.88 -14.55
N SER A 66 -8.58 11.34 -14.52
CA SER A 66 -9.01 10.32 -15.46
C SER A 66 -10.26 10.80 -16.18
N LEU A 67 -10.35 10.49 -17.47
CA LEU A 67 -11.57 10.73 -18.24
C LEU A 67 -12.48 9.51 -18.06
N ARG A 68 -13.63 9.69 -17.42
CA ARG A 68 -14.65 8.65 -17.23
C ARG A 68 -15.98 9.16 -17.74
N ASP A 69 -16.64 8.38 -18.61
CA ASP A 69 -17.94 8.73 -19.19
C ASP A 69 -17.97 10.13 -19.84
N GLY A 70 -16.85 10.55 -20.43
CA GLY A 70 -16.68 11.87 -21.05
C GLY A 70 -16.49 13.03 -20.07
N ALA A 71 -16.48 12.78 -18.76
CA ALA A 71 -16.19 13.76 -17.72
C ALA A 71 -14.78 13.57 -17.14
N LEU A 72 -14.06 14.68 -16.95
CA LEU A 72 -12.77 14.65 -16.26
C LEU A 72 -13.03 14.48 -14.75
N SER A 73 -12.62 13.34 -14.19
CA SER A 73 -12.70 13.06 -12.76
C SER A 73 -11.32 13.18 -12.13
N ASN A 74 -11.28 13.73 -10.92
CA ASN A 74 -10.09 13.64 -10.09
C ASN A 74 -9.81 12.15 -9.77
N ASP A 75 -8.60 11.69 -10.10
CA ASP A 75 -8.10 10.34 -9.82
C ASP A 75 -7.00 10.35 -8.75
N SER A 76 -6.96 11.40 -7.91
CA SER A 76 -6.00 11.50 -6.81
C SER A 76 -6.09 10.27 -5.91
N ARG A 77 -4.93 9.66 -5.65
CA ARG A 77 -4.80 8.47 -4.82
C ARG A 77 -3.51 8.51 -4.02
N ILE A 78 -3.45 7.74 -2.93
CA ILE A 78 -2.19 7.44 -2.26
C ILE A 78 -1.78 6.03 -2.68
N ALA A 79 -0.61 5.90 -3.28
CA ALA A 79 0.00 4.60 -3.57
C ALA A 79 0.82 4.15 -2.36
N ALA A 80 0.81 2.85 -2.05
CA ALA A 80 1.62 2.27 -1.00
C ALA A 80 1.95 0.81 -1.31
N HIS A 81 2.93 0.26 -0.59
CA HIS A 81 3.25 -1.17 -0.61
C HIS A 81 2.65 -1.78 0.64
N ALA A 82 1.71 -2.69 0.46
CA ALA A 82 1.04 -3.38 1.55
C ALA A 82 1.59 -4.78 1.73
N ARG A 83 1.62 -5.24 2.97
CA ARG A 83 2.06 -6.57 3.37
C ARG A 83 1.11 -7.16 4.40
N LEU A 84 1.08 -8.48 4.44
CA LEU A 84 0.42 -9.24 5.48
C LEU A 84 1.49 -9.65 6.49
N PRO A 85 1.51 -9.08 7.72
CA PRO A 85 2.65 -9.26 8.64
C PRO A 85 2.78 -10.70 9.17
N LEU A 86 1.69 -11.45 9.21
CA LEU A 86 1.63 -12.83 9.71
C LEU A 86 1.02 -13.79 8.68
N ASP A 87 -0.02 -13.33 7.99
CA ASP A 87 -0.82 -14.16 7.09
C ASP A 87 -0.30 -14.11 5.64
N THR A 88 -0.89 -14.91 4.77
CA THR A 88 -0.67 -14.83 3.31
C THR A 88 -2.00 -14.68 2.57
N LEU A 89 -1.95 -14.14 1.36
CA LEU A 89 -3.09 -14.05 0.44
C LEU A 89 -2.83 -14.94 -0.78
N GLY A 90 -3.76 -15.79 -1.15
CA GLY A 90 -3.66 -16.65 -2.33
C GLY A 90 -4.97 -16.75 -3.08
N ARG A 91 -4.99 -17.64 -4.08
CA ARG A 91 -6.21 -18.02 -4.80
C ARG A 91 -6.57 -19.46 -4.49
N ASP A 92 -7.86 -19.75 -4.53
CA ASP A 92 -8.30 -21.13 -4.41
C ASP A 92 -7.81 -21.99 -5.60
N GLY A 93 -7.36 -23.21 -5.31
CA GLY A 93 -6.86 -24.17 -6.29
C GLY A 93 -5.52 -23.82 -6.96
N LEU A 94 -4.86 -22.72 -6.58
CA LEU A 94 -3.57 -22.28 -7.12
C LEU A 94 -2.52 -22.13 -6.02
N LEU A 95 -1.25 -22.30 -6.39
CA LEU A 95 -0.10 -22.22 -5.47
C LEU A 95 0.47 -20.79 -5.34
N ASP A 96 -0.15 -19.81 -5.99
CA ASP A 96 0.31 -18.44 -5.92
C ASP A 96 -0.12 -17.78 -4.60
N THR A 97 0.86 -17.21 -3.92
CA THR A 97 0.65 -16.51 -2.65
C THR A 97 1.39 -15.18 -2.68
N ALA A 98 0.72 -14.12 -2.24
CA ALA A 98 1.27 -12.81 -1.98
C ALA A 98 1.43 -12.59 -0.47
N GLY A 99 2.66 -12.29 -0.06
CA GLY A 99 2.95 -11.67 1.24
C GLY A 99 2.99 -10.14 1.16
N GLU A 100 3.22 -9.60 -0.04
CA GLU A 100 3.22 -8.17 -0.35
C GLU A 100 2.39 -7.91 -1.62
N LEU A 101 1.75 -6.74 -1.68
CA LEU A 101 0.91 -6.32 -2.80
C LEU A 101 0.81 -4.78 -2.88
N PRO A 102 0.64 -4.22 -4.09
CA PRO A 102 0.34 -2.80 -4.26
C PRO A 102 -1.00 -2.43 -3.61
N LEU A 103 -1.02 -1.32 -2.88
CA LEU A 103 -2.21 -0.73 -2.28
C LEU A 103 -2.49 0.65 -2.89
N ALA A 104 -3.71 0.82 -3.41
CA ALA A 104 -4.24 2.12 -3.81
C ALA A 104 -5.26 2.61 -2.78
N ILE A 105 -5.00 3.75 -2.16
CA ILE A 105 -5.94 4.40 -1.23
C ILE A 105 -6.64 5.53 -1.98
N ARG A 106 -7.97 5.54 -1.95
CA ARG A 106 -8.82 6.44 -2.74
C ARG A 106 -9.93 7.04 -1.88
N PRO A 107 -10.39 8.27 -2.18
CA PRO A 107 -11.61 8.79 -1.57
C PRO A 107 -12.83 8.01 -2.08
N LEU A 108 -13.80 7.77 -1.22
CA LEU A 108 -15.10 7.20 -1.58
C LEU A 108 -15.76 8.12 -2.63
N PRO A 109 -16.34 7.59 -3.72
CA PRO A 109 -17.13 8.40 -4.64
C PRO A 109 -18.33 9.04 -3.91
N GLU A 110 -18.73 10.23 -4.37
CA GLU A 110 -19.91 10.93 -3.85
C GLU A 110 -21.16 10.03 -3.95
N GLY A 111 -21.96 9.98 -2.88
CA GLY A 111 -23.12 9.09 -2.79
C GLY A 111 -22.81 7.63 -2.41
N GLY A 112 -21.55 7.29 -2.13
CA GLY A 112 -21.18 5.99 -1.55
C GLY A 112 -21.72 5.78 -0.13
N ALA A 113 -21.53 4.58 0.43
CA ALA A 113 -21.99 4.22 1.77
C ALA A 113 -21.38 5.17 2.83
N ALA A 114 -22.17 6.15 3.27
CA ALA A 114 -21.72 7.25 4.13
C ALA A 114 -20.98 6.72 5.37
N GLY A 115 -19.73 7.18 5.55
CA GLY A 115 -18.90 6.89 6.71
C GLY A 115 -18.25 5.50 6.78
N ARG A 116 -18.42 4.63 5.76
CA ARG A 116 -17.76 3.31 5.75
C ARG A 116 -16.41 3.38 5.06
N ILE A 117 -15.43 2.68 5.64
CA ILE A 117 -14.15 2.42 5.00
C ILE A 117 -14.22 1.01 4.39
N LEU A 118 -13.91 0.91 3.09
CA LEU A 118 -14.01 -0.35 2.34
C LEU A 118 -12.64 -0.80 1.84
N LEU A 119 -12.35 -2.09 1.99
CA LEU A 119 -11.20 -2.75 1.42
C LEU A 119 -11.66 -3.66 0.29
N VAL A 120 -10.99 -3.61 -0.85
CA VAL A 120 -11.19 -4.56 -1.96
C VAL A 120 -9.85 -5.22 -2.24
N LEU A 121 -9.83 -6.55 -2.27
CA LEU A 121 -8.68 -7.38 -2.61
C LEU A 121 -9.02 -8.13 -3.89
N ALA A 122 -8.14 -8.08 -4.87
CA ALA A 122 -8.37 -8.71 -6.16
C ALA A 122 -7.06 -9.24 -6.75
N HIS A 123 -7.19 -10.07 -7.78
CA HIS A 123 -6.08 -10.58 -8.58
C HIS A 123 -6.48 -10.45 -10.05
N GLY A 124 -5.60 -9.91 -10.89
CA GLY A 124 -5.87 -9.74 -12.32
C GLY A 124 -6.74 -8.51 -12.64
N GLY A 125 -7.23 -8.44 -13.88
CA GLY A 125 -8.03 -7.31 -14.36
C GLY A 125 -7.14 -6.21 -14.96
N GLN A 126 -7.06 -5.05 -14.28
CA GLN A 126 -6.17 -3.95 -14.71
C GLN A 126 -4.73 -4.14 -14.24
N GLU A 127 -4.54 -4.81 -13.11
CA GLU A 127 -3.24 -5.21 -12.59
C GLU A 127 -3.07 -6.71 -12.80
N PRO A 128 -1.89 -7.21 -13.22
CA PRO A 128 -1.70 -8.64 -13.50
C PRO A 128 -1.75 -9.50 -12.23
N ASP A 129 -1.32 -8.95 -11.09
CA ASP A 129 -1.13 -9.67 -9.83
C ASP A 129 -2.15 -9.27 -8.75
N PHE A 130 -1.93 -9.77 -7.53
CA PHE A 130 -2.69 -9.36 -6.35
C PHE A 130 -2.56 -7.85 -6.11
N HIS A 131 -3.67 -7.19 -5.83
CA HIS A 131 -3.69 -5.77 -5.48
C HIS A 131 -4.82 -5.48 -4.50
N ALA A 132 -4.65 -4.40 -3.73
CA ALA A 132 -5.66 -3.91 -2.81
C ALA A 132 -6.08 -2.48 -3.16
N THR A 133 -7.36 -2.20 -2.98
CA THR A 133 -7.90 -0.85 -3.01
C THR A 133 -8.60 -0.53 -1.69
N LEU A 134 -8.18 0.54 -1.03
CA LEU A 134 -8.77 1.05 0.20
C LEU A 134 -9.56 2.33 -0.11
N TRP A 135 -10.86 2.30 0.12
CA TRP A 135 -11.75 3.44 -0.09
C TRP A 135 -12.06 4.09 1.26
N LEU A 136 -11.64 5.34 1.42
CA LEU A 136 -11.80 6.13 2.63
C LEU A 136 -12.90 7.19 2.47
N PRO A 137 -13.66 7.52 3.52
CA PRO A 137 -14.46 8.74 3.54
C PRO A 137 -13.58 9.97 3.18
N PRO A 138 -14.10 10.92 2.37
CA PRO A 138 -13.31 12.06 1.89
C PRO A 138 -12.58 12.83 3.00
N GLU A 139 -13.21 12.97 4.16
CA GLU A 139 -12.64 13.62 5.34
C GLU A 139 -11.44 12.87 5.92
N VAL A 140 -11.49 11.54 5.96
CA VAL A 140 -10.38 10.70 6.44
C VAL A 140 -9.24 10.74 5.42
N PHE A 141 -9.57 10.67 4.13
CA PHE A 141 -8.59 10.78 3.04
C PHE A 141 -7.84 12.12 3.08
N ALA A 142 -8.55 13.23 3.30
CA ALA A 142 -7.95 14.56 3.40
C ALA A 142 -7.01 14.67 4.60
N VAL A 143 -7.41 14.12 5.76
CA VAL A 143 -6.57 14.08 6.97
C VAL A 143 -5.30 13.26 6.74
N LEU A 144 -5.43 12.05 6.17
CA LEU A 144 -4.30 11.19 5.86
C LEU A 144 -3.33 11.86 4.89
N THR A 145 -3.86 12.51 3.83
CA THR A 145 -3.04 13.24 2.85
C THR A 145 -2.27 14.39 3.50
N ARG A 146 -2.91 15.16 4.38
CA ARG A 146 -2.25 16.24 5.13
C ARG A 146 -1.16 15.69 6.05
N ASP A 147 -1.43 14.61 6.76
CA ASP A 147 -0.47 13.98 7.67
C ASP A 147 0.70 13.36 6.90
N LEU A 148 0.46 12.81 5.71
CA LEU A 148 1.48 12.32 4.79
C LEU A 148 2.42 13.45 4.38
N HIS A 149 1.88 14.59 3.91
CA HIS A 149 2.70 15.76 3.55
C HIS A 149 3.48 16.34 4.74
N ALA A 150 2.96 16.19 5.95
CA ALA A 150 3.64 16.62 7.17
C ALA A 150 4.62 15.57 7.74
N GLY A 151 4.85 14.44 7.05
CA GLY A 151 5.73 13.37 7.50
C GLY A 151 5.20 12.56 8.70
N ARG A 152 3.92 12.71 9.05
CA ARG A 152 3.25 12.03 10.17
C ARG A 152 2.57 10.71 9.75
N ALA A 153 2.50 10.40 8.45
CA ALA A 153 1.88 9.18 7.94
C ALA A 153 2.82 8.43 6.98
N GLY A 154 3.81 7.74 7.53
CA GLY A 154 4.74 6.89 6.77
C GLY A 154 4.49 5.39 6.90
N ARG A 155 3.70 4.98 7.89
CA ARG A 155 3.18 3.61 8.05
C ARG A 155 1.67 3.68 8.28
N LEU A 156 0.94 2.77 7.64
CA LEU A 156 -0.50 2.59 7.79
C LEU A 156 -0.79 1.16 8.24
N THR A 157 -1.69 0.97 9.19
CA THR A 157 -2.21 -0.34 9.60
C THR A 157 -3.72 -0.35 9.45
N VAL A 158 -4.25 -1.40 8.82
CA VAL A 158 -5.67 -1.58 8.54
C VAL A 158 -6.11 -2.92 9.09
N SER A 159 -7.21 -2.96 9.83
CA SER A 159 -7.90 -4.21 10.19
C SER A 159 -9.32 -4.23 9.63
N ALA A 160 -9.71 -5.36 9.05
CA ALA A 160 -10.99 -5.51 8.36
C ALA A 160 -11.64 -6.87 8.62
N THR A 161 -12.97 -6.92 8.58
CA THR A 161 -13.71 -8.15 8.27
C THR A 161 -13.76 -8.30 6.76
N THR A 162 -13.37 -9.45 6.22
CA THR A 162 -13.37 -9.69 4.77
C THR A 162 -14.25 -10.88 4.40
N SER A 163 -14.67 -10.93 3.14
CA SER A 163 -15.31 -12.10 2.52
C SER A 163 -14.29 -13.11 1.98
N LEU A 164 -13.05 -13.10 2.51
CA LEU A 164 -12.01 -14.05 2.14
C LEU A 164 -12.35 -15.43 2.70
N TRP A 165 -11.84 -16.44 2.01
CA TRP A 165 -11.98 -17.84 2.39
C TRP A 165 -10.74 -18.31 3.14
N LEU A 166 -10.91 -19.26 4.04
CA LEU A 166 -9.85 -19.98 4.74
C LEU A 166 -10.08 -21.48 4.57
N ASP A 167 -9.02 -22.27 4.78
CA ASP A 167 -9.19 -23.70 4.99
C ASP A 167 -10.00 -23.95 6.28
N ALA A 168 -10.90 -24.93 6.26
CA ALA A 168 -11.73 -25.30 7.40
C ALA A 168 -10.91 -25.68 8.62
N ALA A 169 -9.72 -26.26 8.44
CA ALA A 169 -8.80 -26.55 9.53
C ALA A 169 -8.23 -25.28 10.20
N GLU A 170 -8.24 -24.15 9.49
CA GLU A 170 -7.70 -22.86 9.95
C GLU A 170 -8.78 -21.92 10.52
N ARG A 171 -10.07 -22.24 10.35
CA ARG A 171 -11.19 -21.40 10.76
C ARG A 171 -11.11 -20.99 12.24
N ASP A 172 -10.86 -21.97 13.10
CA ASP A 172 -10.84 -21.79 14.56
C ASP A 172 -9.40 -21.66 15.11
N ALA A 173 -8.43 -21.43 14.23
CA ALA A 173 -7.05 -21.19 14.62
C ALA A 173 -6.95 -19.93 15.50
N PRO A 174 -6.11 -19.93 16.55
CA PRO A 174 -5.85 -18.73 17.35
C PRO A 174 -5.42 -17.55 16.47
N ALA A 175 -5.76 -16.33 16.88
CA ALA A 175 -5.40 -15.11 16.14
C ALA A 175 -3.87 -14.93 15.97
N SER A 176 -3.06 -15.53 16.84
CA SER A 176 -1.59 -15.49 16.77
C SER A 176 -0.99 -16.48 15.75
N ARG A 177 -1.78 -17.39 15.19
CA ARG A 177 -1.33 -18.37 14.20
C ARG A 177 -1.53 -17.79 12.81
N ALA A 178 -0.52 -17.83 11.95
CA ALA A 178 -0.63 -17.47 10.54
C ALA A 178 -1.68 -18.33 9.82
N VAL A 179 -2.46 -17.70 8.94
CA VAL A 179 -3.42 -18.39 8.07
C VAL A 179 -3.24 -17.98 6.61
N ALA A 180 -3.70 -18.82 5.69
CA ALA A 180 -3.69 -18.54 4.26
C ALA A 180 -5.07 -18.07 3.80
N TRP A 181 -5.24 -16.77 3.64
CA TRP A 181 -6.46 -16.18 3.08
C TRP A 181 -6.55 -16.47 1.59
N LYS A 182 -7.74 -16.83 1.11
CA LYS A 182 -7.98 -17.15 -0.30
C LYS A 182 -9.05 -16.25 -0.88
N LEU A 183 -8.78 -15.72 -2.06
CA LEU A 183 -9.81 -15.13 -2.91
C LEU A 183 -10.76 -16.23 -3.41
N GLY A 184 -12.05 -15.92 -3.45
CA GLY A 184 -13.08 -16.86 -3.91
C GLY A 184 -13.00 -17.13 -5.41
N ARG A 185 -13.64 -18.21 -5.86
CA ARG A 185 -13.79 -18.52 -7.28
C ARG A 185 -14.97 -17.74 -7.86
N ASP A 186 -14.80 -17.24 -9.08
CA ASP A 186 -15.90 -16.72 -9.90
C ASP A 186 -16.17 -17.75 -11.02
N ASP A 187 -17.41 -18.21 -11.13
CA ASP A 187 -17.79 -19.39 -11.90
C ASP A 187 -17.55 -19.26 -13.41
N GLU A 188 -17.37 -18.04 -13.93
CA GLU A 188 -17.21 -17.80 -15.37
C GLU A 188 -15.97 -16.97 -15.77
N ARG A 189 -15.26 -16.31 -14.83
CA ARG A 189 -14.21 -15.32 -15.16
C ARG A 189 -12.92 -15.37 -14.35
N GLY A 190 -12.76 -16.33 -13.45
CA GLY A 190 -11.51 -16.52 -12.70
C GLY A 190 -11.70 -16.33 -11.21
N THR A 191 -11.04 -15.34 -10.62
CA THR A 191 -11.00 -15.11 -9.17
C THR A 191 -11.90 -13.95 -8.78
N ALA A 192 -12.87 -14.21 -7.91
CA ALA A 192 -13.78 -13.19 -7.40
C ALA A 192 -13.04 -12.24 -6.44
N PRO A 193 -13.20 -10.91 -6.60
CA PRO A 193 -12.60 -9.96 -5.67
C PRO A 193 -13.24 -10.10 -4.29
N ALA A 194 -12.42 -10.13 -3.24
CA ALA A 194 -12.89 -10.12 -1.87
C ALA A 194 -13.15 -8.69 -1.40
N ARG A 195 -14.25 -8.49 -0.70
CA ARG A 195 -14.64 -7.21 -0.12
C ARG A 195 -14.49 -7.27 1.39
N GLY A 196 -14.05 -6.17 1.98
CA GLY A 196 -13.89 -6.03 3.41
C GLY A 196 -14.43 -4.72 3.93
N LEU A 197 -14.98 -4.80 5.14
CA LEU A 197 -15.34 -3.63 5.94
C LEU A 197 -14.19 -3.38 6.91
N VAL A 198 -13.55 -2.23 6.79
CA VAL A 198 -12.47 -1.82 7.68
C VAL A 198 -13.06 -1.34 8.99
N GLU A 199 -12.57 -1.89 10.09
CA GLU A 199 -13.00 -1.53 11.43
C GLU A 199 -12.04 -0.56 12.11
N ARG A 200 -10.76 -0.64 11.76
CA ARG A 200 -9.72 0.21 12.34
C ARG A 200 -8.68 0.56 11.30
N ILE A 201 -8.31 1.83 11.31
CA ILE A 201 -7.23 2.39 10.52
C ILE A 201 -6.36 3.27 11.43
N GLU A 202 -5.07 3.03 11.41
CA GLU A 202 -4.09 3.74 12.23
C GLU A 202 -2.90 4.10 11.34
N TRP A 203 -2.39 5.32 11.47
CA TRP A 203 -1.13 5.70 10.80
C TRP A 203 -0.18 6.40 11.76
N SER A 204 1.10 6.21 11.49
CA SER A 204 2.19 6.82 12.24
C SER A 204 3.27 7.31 11.29
N ALA A 205 4.17 8.15 11.79
CA ALA A 205 5.39 8.47 11.08
C ALA A 205 6.14 7.17 10.73
N ALA A 206 6.84 7.19 9.59
CA ALA A 206 7.76 6.10 9.29
C ALA A 206 8.82 6.07 10.39
N PRO A 207 9.26 4.87 10.84
CA PRO A 207 10.44 4.80 11.69
C PRO A 207 11.59 5.51 10.97
N PRO A 208 12.42 6.29 11.69
CA PRO A 208 13.58 6.90 11.08
C PRO A 208 14.37 5.79 10.39
N ALA A 209 14.74 6.01 9.12
CA ALA A 209 15.61 5.09 8.42
C ALA A 209 16.81 4.80 9.34
N PRO A 210 17.21 3.52 9.52
CA PRO A 210 18.41 3.24 10.27
C PRO A 210 19.51 4.14 9.70
N ALA A 211 20.14 4.92 10.57
CA ALA A 211 21.20 5.83 10.16
C ALA A 211 22.13 5.03 9.25
N PRO A 212 22.50 5.56 8.07
CA PRO A 212 23.52 4.91 7.26
C PRO A 212 24.66 4.58 8.22
N ILE A 213 25.01 3.29 8.34
CA ILE A 213 26.23 2.90 9.04
C ILE A 213 27.29 3.78 8.40
N ALA A 214 27.86 4.69 9.19
CA ALA A 214 28.87 5.59 8.69
C ALA A 214 29.90 4.70 8.00
N PRO A 215 30.15 4.88 6.69
CA PRO A 215 31.21 4.14 6.05
C PRO A 215 32.47 4.37 6.90
N PRO A 216 33.29 3.32 7.13
CA PRO A 216 34.58 3.51 7.76
C PRO A 216 35.30 4.65 7.04
N ALA A 217 36.02 5.46 7.82
CA ALA A 217 36.73 6.66 7.37
C ALA A 217 37.44 6.42 6.02
N PRO A 218 37.49 7.43 5.14
CA PRO A 218 37.92 7.25 3.76
C PRO A 218 39.36 6.71 3.71
N GLU A 219 39.51 5.44 3.35
CA GLU A 219 40.64 5.05 2.53
C GLU A 219 40.37 5.59 1.11
N ASP A 220 41.43 6.12 0.49
CA ASP A 220 41.43 6.81 -0.80
C ASP A 220 40.40 6.27 -1.80
N PRO A 221 39.63 7.13 -2.50
CA PRO A 221 38.65 6.67 -3.45
C PRO A 221 39.35 6.04 -4.66
N GLU A 222 39.31 4.72 -4.76
CA GLU A 222 39.46 4.05 -6.05
C GLU A 222 38.29 4.50 -6.95
N GLU A 223 38.62 5.25 -8.01
CA GLU A 223 37.69 5.72 -9.02
C GLU A 223 36.81 4.56 -9.52
N THR A 224 35.54 4.55 -9.10
CA THR A 224 34.62 3.49 -9.53
C THR A 224 34.28 3.68 -11.00
N VAL A 225 34.25 2.56 -11.74
CA VAL A 225 33.96 2.49 -13.19
C VAL A 225 32.66 3.23 -13.58
N ALA A 226 31.71 3.39 -12.65
CA ALA A 226 30.47 4.13 -12.87
C ALA A 226 30.69 5.64 -13.07
N GLU A 227 31.62 6.26 -12.33
CA GLU A 227 31.96 7.68 -12.53
C GLU A 227 32.74 7.89 -13.83
N ALA A 228 33.61 6.94 -14.20
CA ALA A 228 34.29 6.94 -15.49
C ALA A 228 33.29 6.84 -16.67
N VAL A 229 32.27 5.98 -16.56
CA VAL A 229 31.21 5.82 -17.57
C VAL A 229 30.32 7.07 -17.67
N GLY A 230 29.96 7.68 -16.53
CA GLY A 230 29.21 8.93 -16.51
C GLY A 230 29.95 10.09 -17.19
N ARG A 231 31.26 10.19 -16.91
CA ARG A 231 32.14 11.21 -17.48
C ARG A 231 32.41 10.98 -18.98
N LEU A 232 32.54 9.72 -19.42
CA LEU A 232 32.62 9.36 -20.85
C LEU A 232 31.35 9.73 -21.62
N ASN A 233 30.17 9.42 -21.07
CA ASN A 233 28.89 9.72 -21.72
C ASN A 233 28.68 11.24 -21.90
N TRP A 234 29.17 12.02 -20.93
CA TRP A 234 29.11 13.48 -20.99
C TRP A 234 30.10 14.07 -22.01
N SER A 235 31.34 13.57 -22.04
CA SER A 235 32.35 14.01 -23.02
C SER A 235 31.98 13.62 -24.46
N LEU A 236 31.38 12.45 -24.67
CA LEU A 236 30.95 11.98 -25.98
C LEU A 236 29.83 12.87 -26.56
N LYS A 237 28.87 13.28 -25.72
CA LYS A 237 27.83 14.25 -26.11
C LYS A 237 28.43 15.58 -26.57
N GLN A 238 29.48 16.08 -25.91
CA GLN A 238 30.16 17.30 -26.33
C GLN A 238 30.88 17.15 -27.67
N ILE A 239 31.58 16.03 -27.90
CA ILE A 239 32.28 15.80 -29.17
C ILE A 239 31.29 15.73 -30.34
N VAL A 240 30.16 15.02 -30.19
CA VAL A 240 29.12 14.94 -31.22
C VAL A 240 28.52 16.31 -31.54
N LEU A 241 28.28 17.13 -30.51
CA LEU A 241 27.73 18.48 -30.70
C LEU A 241 28.68 19.37 -31.54
N VAL A 242 29.98 19.32 -31.25
CA VAL A 242 31.01 20.07 -32.00
C VAL A 242 31.10 19.57 -33.44
N LEU A 243 31.00 18.26 -33.66
CA LEU A 243 31.06 17.67 -35.00
C LEU A 243 29.87 18.10 -35.87
N ILE A 244 28.66 18.10 -35.29
CA ILE A 244 27.45 18.61 -35.95
C ILE A 244 27.63 20.09 -36.30
N PHE A 245 28.15 20.89 -35.36
CA PHE A 245 28.38 22.31 -35.59
C PHE A 245 29.37 22.57 -36.73
N LEU A 246 30.45 21.81 -36.80
CA LEU A 246 31.42 21.87 -37.91
C LEU A 246 30.79 21.46 -39.24
N MET A 247 29.94 20.43 -39.27
CA MET A 247 29.23 20.04 -40.49
C MET A 247 28.27 21.12 -40.98
N ILE A 248 27.57 21.81 -40.07
CA ILE A 248 26.71 22.94 -40.41
C ILE A 248 27.54 24.07 -41.04
N ILE A 249 28.67 24.45 -40.43
CA ILE A 249 29.54 25.51 -40.97
C ILE A 249 30.09 25.12 -42.35
N ALA A 250 30.49 23.87 -42.55
CA ALA A 250 31.00 23.39 -43.84
C ALA A 250 29.92 23.38 -44.93
N ALA A 251 28.66 23.10 -44.57
CA ALA A 251 27.53 23.11 -45.52
C ALA A 251 27.02 24.52 -45.85
N LEU A 252 27.33 25.52 -45.01
CA LEU A 252 27.01 26.93 -45.23
C LEU A 252 28.05 27.68 -46.08
N LYS A 253 29.10 26.99 -46.55
CA LYS A 253 30.14 27.51 -47.41
C LYS A 253 30.05 26.90 -48.81
#